data_AF-A0A7W1W0R7-F1
#
_entry.id   AF-A0A7W1W0R7-F1
#
_cell.length_a   1.000
_cell.length_b   1.000
_cell.length_c   1.000
_cell.angle_alpha   90.00
_cell.angle_beta   90.00
_cell.angle_gamma   90.00
#
_symmetry.space_group_name_H-M   'P 1'
#
loop_
_entity.id
_entity.type
_entity.pdbx_description
1 polymer ?
#
loop_
_entity_poly.entity_id
_entity_poly.type
_entity_poly.pdbx_seq_one_letter_code
_entity_poly.pdbx_strand_id
1 'polypeptide(L)'
;MWVGTEHDLTAKNYNLLWALPTHLLMSFFVLKNRNWIRTYFVVSAVFYVLLVLLWSLIPQGMNPAFLPVAILLGLRSFARSRKKTGND
;
A
#
# COMPACT_ATOMS: atom_id res chain seq x y z
N MET A 1 14.45 -19.99 3.39
CA MET A 1 13.49 -19.95 4.52
C MET A 1 14.15 -20.59 5.75
N TRP A 2 15.10 -19.87 6.33
CA TRP A 2 15.67 -19.97 7.70
C TRP A 2 16.80 -18.95 7.79
N VAL A 3 17.17 -18.53 9.00
CA VAL A 3 18.26 -17.56 9.24
C VAL A 3 19.54 -18.10 8.59
N GLY A 4 20.00 -17.46 7.51
CA GLY A 4 21.29 -17.77 6.87
C GLY A 4 21.27 -18.41 5.48
N THR A 5 20.12 -18.55 4.80
CA THR A 5 20.13 -18.90 3.37
C THR A 5 19.97 -17.64 2.51
N GLU A 6 21.10 -17.04 2.14
CA GLU A 6 21.16 -15.98 1.11
C GLU A 6 20.66 -16.58 -0.21
N HIS A 7 19.40 -16.30 -0.55
CA HIS A 7 18.88 -16.51 -1.90
C HIS A 7 18.47 -15.15 -2.43
N ASP A 8 19.33 -14.58 -3.27
CA ASP A 8 19.11 -13.34 -4.04
C ASP A 8 17.74 -13.29 -4.73
N LEU A 9 17.18 -14.47 -5.04
CA LEU A 9 15.88 -14.64 -5.67
C LEU A 9 14.68 -14.36 -4.74
N THR A 10 14.86 -14.43 -3.42
CA THR A 10 13.79 -14.16 -2.43
C THR A 10 13.85 -12.76 -1.84
N ALA A 11 14.99 -12.08 -1.96
CA ALA A 11 15.15 -10.69 -1.51
C ALA A 11 14.32 -9.72 -2.38
N LYS A 12 14.22 -9.98 -3.68
CA LYS A 12 13.49 -9.13 -4.64
C LYS A 12 12.08 -9.65 -4.92
N ASN A 13 11.27 -9.79 -3.87
CA ASN A 13 9.86 -10.16 -4.04
C ASN A 13 8.97 -8.91 -4.17
N TYR A 14 8.73 -8.47 -5.41
CA TYR A 14 7.82 -7.36 -5.69
C TYR A 14 6.36 -7.65 -5.30
N ASN A 15 6.01 -8.91 -4.97
CA ASN A 15 4.71 -9.22 -4.36
C ASN A 15 4.53 -8.58 -2.99
N LEU A 16 5.55 -7.98 -2.36
CA LEU A 16 5.38 -7.22 -1.12
C LEU A 16 5.06 -5.74 -1.35
N LEU A 17 5.10 -5.24 -2.59
CA LEU A 17 4.88 -3.81 -2.88
C LEU A 17 3.48 -3.33 -2.49
N TRP A 18 2.46 -4.20 -2.57
CA TRP A 18 1.10 -3.86 -2.11
C TRP A 18 0.97 -3.91 -0.59
N ALA A 19 1.83 -4.66 0.09
CA ALA A 19 1.84 -4.83 1.54
C ALA A 19 2.82 -3.83 2.17
N LEU A 20 2.55 -2.52 2.00
CA LEU A 20 3.40 -1.49 2.58
C LEU A 20 3.47 -1.67 4.12
N PRO A 21 4.65 -1.96 4.71
CA PRO A 21 4.78 -2.19 6.14
C PRO A 21 4.42 -0.94 6.96
N THR A 22 4.48 0.24 6.32
CA THR A 22 4.04 1.51 6.90
C THR A 22 2.55 1.50 7.26
N HIS A 23 1.69 0.71 6.58
CA HIS A 23 0.28 0.57 6.96
C HIS A 23 0.10 -0.10 8.32
N LEU A 24 1.03 -0.98 8.73
CA LEU A 24 0.99 -1.63 10.04
C LEU A 24 1.17 -0.60 11.15
N LEU A 25 2.17 0.28 11.03
CA LEU A 25 2.36 1.40 11.95
C LEU A 25 1.20 2.40 11.88
N MET A 26 0.70 2.68 10.68
CA MET A 26 -0.37 3.66 10.48
C MET A 26 -1.71 3.20 11.04
N SER A 27 -1.93 1.88 11.18
CA SER A 27 -3.16 1.31 11.72
C SER A 27 -3.46 1.82 13.15
N PHE A 28 -2.44 2.05 13.97
CA PHE A 28 -2.57 2.60 15.32
C PHE A 28 -2.95 4.09 15.34
N PHE A 29 -2.57 4.84 14.30
CA PHE A 29 -2.85 6.27 14.20
C PHE A 29 -4.12 6.57 13.42
N VAL A 30 -4.75 5.57 12.79
CA VAL A 30 -5.90 5.72 11.88
C VAL A 30 -7.16 6.33 12.53
N LEU A 31 -7.21 6.32 13.86
CA LEU A 31 -8.29 6.89 14.69
C LEU A 31 -8.04 8.36 15.04
N LYS A 32 -6.82 8.87 14.86
CA LYS A 32 -6.49 10.27 15.14
C LYS A 32 -6.83 11.14 13.93
N ASN A 33 -7.51 12.26 14.16
CA ASN A 33 -7.82 13.25 13.12
C ASN A 33 -6.68 14.27 12.95
N ARG A 34 -5.51 13.82 12.46
CA ARG A 34 -4.39 14.72 12.13
C ARG A 34 -4.24 14.89 10.62
N ASN A 35 -3.89 16.11 10.19
CA ASN A 35 -3.67 16.44 8.78
C ASN A 35 -2.62 15.55 8.11
N TRP A 36 -1.54 15.19 8.80
CA TRP A 36 -0.50 14.29 8.26
C TRP A 36 -1.01 12.87 7.96
N ILE A 37 -2.00 12.39 8.72
CA ILE A 37 -2.63 11.08 8.50
C ILE A 37 -3.43 11.08 7.20
N ARG A 38 -4.13 12.18 6.92
CA ARG A 38 -4.83 12.38 5.65
C ARG A 38 -3.85 12.44 4.49
N THR A 39 -2.77 13.19 4.62
CA THR A 39 -1.70 13.24 3.60
C THR A 39 -1.13 11.85 3.34
N TYR A 40 -0.86 11.06 4.38
CA TYR A 40 -0.42 9.68 4.24
C TYR A 40 -1.39 8.85 3.39
N PHE A 41 -2.71 8.87 3.69
CA PHE A 41 -3.69 8.11 2.92
C PHE A 41 -3.83 8.57 1.46
N VAL A 42 -3.65 9.86 1.18
CA VAL A 42 -3.61 10.38 -0.19
C VAL A 42 -2.37 9.85 -0.92
N VAL A 43 -1.20 9.93 -0.30
CA VAL A 43 0.05 9.42 -0.87
C VAL A 43 -0.04 7.91 -1.11
N SER A 44 -0.60 7.15 -0.16
CA SER A 44 -0.84 5.71 -0.36
C SER A 44 -1.80 5.44 -1.54
N ALA A 45 -2.87 6.23 -1.69
CA ALA A 45 -3.79 6.06 -2.81
C ALA A 45 -3.10 6.31 -4.16
N VAL A 46 -2.30 7.38 -4.27
CA VAL A 46 -1.51 7.68 -5.47
C VAL A 46 -0.50 6.58 -5.74
N PHE A 47 0.16 6.05 -4.70
CA PHE A 47 1.09 4.94 -4.82
C PHE A 47 0.42 3.68 -5.41
N TYR A 48 -0.77 3.30 -4.93
CA TYR A 48 -1.50 2.15 -5.50
C TYR A 48 -1.92 2.38 -6.95
N VAL A 49 -2.29 3.60 -7.33
CA VAL A 49 -2.60 3.95 -8.73
C VAL A 49 -1.35 3.80 -9.59
N LEU A 50 -0.21 4.34 -9.15
CA LEU A 50 1.07 4.19 -9.85
C LEU A 50 1.49 2.72 -9.94
N LEU A 51 1.28 1.92 -8.88
CA LEU A 51 1.58 0.49 -8.88
C LEU A 51 0.79 -0.25 -9.97
N VAL A 52 -0.49 0.09 -10.16
CA VAL A 52 -1.33 -0.49 -11.22
C VAL A 52 -0.89 -0.02 -12.61
N LEU A 53 -0.52 1.26 -12.76
CA LEU A 53 -0.02 1.79 -14.05
C LEU A 53 1.33 1.20 -14.45
N LEU A 54 2.23 1.04 -13.48
CA LEU A 54 3.56 0.47 -13.66
C LEU A 54 3.55 -1.07 -13.66
N TRP A 55 2.38 -1.71 -13.55
CA TRP A 55 2.25 -3.17 -13.48
C TRP A 55 2.93 -3.88 -14.66
N SER A 56 2.81 -3.33 -15.87
CA SER A 56 3.44 -3.88 -17.09
C SER A 56 4.96 -3.64 -17.18
N LEU A 57 5.51 -2.72 -16.38
CA LEU A 57 6.95 -2.41 -16.35
C LEU A 57 7.71 -3.27 -15.32
N ILE A 58 6.99 -3.95 -14.43
CA ILE A 58 7.60 -4.81 -13.43
C ILE A 58 8.08 -6.10 -14.13
N PRO A 59 9.39 -6.40 -14.15
CA PRO A 59 9.93 -7.57 -14.84
C PRO A 59 9.55 -8.90 -14.16
N GLN A 60 8.94 -8.83 -12.99
CA GLN A 60 8.44 -9.99 -12.24
C GLN A 60 6.97 -10.25 -12.64
N GLY A 61 6.69 -11.45 -13.15
CA GLY A 61 5.32 -11.92 -13.41
C GLY A 61 4.52 -12.05 -12.12
N MET A 62 3.94 -10.94 -11.67
CA MET A 62 3.15 -10.86 -10.45
C MET A 62 1.79 -11.56 -10.63
N ASN A 63 1.26 -12.11 -9.53
CA ASN A 63 -0.04 -12.78 -9.56
C ASN A 63 -1.16 -11.77 -9.91
N PRO A 64 -1.98 -12.01 -10.94
CA PRO A 64 -3.09 -11.13 -11.32
C PRO A 64 -4.12 -10.93 -10.20
N ALA A 65 -4.19 -11.84 -9.21
CA ALA A 65 -5.05 -11.69 -8.03
C ALA A 65 -4.71 -10.47 -7.16
N PHE A 66 -3.50 -9.89 -7.28
CA PHE A 66 -3.14 -8.69 -6.52
C PHE A 66 -3.70 -7.40 -7.12
N LEU A 67 -4.06 -7.40 -8.41
CA LEU A 67 -4.60 -6.24 -9.11
C LEU A 67 -5.93 -5.75 -8.49
N PRO A 68 -6.94 -6.62 -8.22
CA PRO A 68 -8.14 -6.20 -7.51
C PRO A 68 -7.87 -5.78 -6.05
N VAL A 69 -6.87 -6.36 -5.38
CA VAL A 69 -6.49 -5.98 -4.00
C VAL A 69 -5.89 -4.57 -3.99
N ALA A 70 -4.98 -4.25 -4.90
CA ALA A 70 -4.37 -2.93 -5.02
C ALA A 70 -5.42 -1.85 -5.30
N ILE A 71 -6.38 -2.13 -6.21
CA ILE A 71 -7.51 -1.23 -6.50
C ILE A 71 -8.36 -1.01 -5.25
N LEU A 72 -8.73 -2.07 -4.53
CA LEU A 72 -9.53 -1.98 -3.30
C LEU A 72 -8.83 -1.14 -2.22
N LEU A 73 -7.52 -1.33 -2.04
CA LEU A 73 -6.70 -0.57 -1.10
C LEU A 73 -6.60 0.91 -1.48
N GLY A 74 -6.44 1.20 -2.78
CA GLY A 74 -6.47 2.57 -3.31
C GLY A 74 -7.81 3.25 -3.03
N LEU A 75 -8.93 2.59 -3.37
CA LEU A 75 -10.29 3.10 -3.12
C LEU A 75 -10.56 3.33 -1.63
N ARG A 76 -10.18 2.39 -0.77
CA ARG A 76 -10.32 2.52 0.69
C ARG A 76 -9.53 3.72 1.22
N SER A 77 -8.30 3.90 0.75
CA SER A 77 -7.43 4.99 1.17
C SER A 77 -7.99 6.35 0.73
N PHE A 78 -8.50 6.43 -0.50
CA PHE A 78 -9.19 7.62 -1.01
C PHE A 78 -10.45 7.95 -0.22
N ALA A 79 -11.30 6.95 0.05
CA ALA A 79 -12.50 7.11 0.87
C ALA A 79 -12.16 7.61 2.28
N ARG A 80 -11.09 7.09 2.89
CA ARG A 80 -10.60 7.55 4.21
C ARG A 80 -10.14 9.01 4.17
N SER A 81 -9.44 9.43 3.12
CA SER A 81 -8.99 10.82 2.95
C SER A 81 -10.14 11.82 2.78
N ARG A 82 -11.27 11.36 2.22
CA ARG A 82 -12.48 12.17 2.00
C ARG A 82 -13.36 12.30 3.23
N LYS A 83 -13.17 11.47 4.25
CA LYS A 83 -13.93 11.56 5.50
C LYS A 83 -13.56 12.89 6.18
N LYS A 84 -14.42 13.90 6.07
CA LYS A 84 -14.29 15.15 6.82
C LYS A 84 -14.22 14.79 8.29
N THR A 85 -13.15 15.23 8.95
CA THR A 85 -13.13 15.35 10.42
C THR A 85 -14.38 16.13 10.81
N GLY A 86 -15.34 15.44 11.42
CA GLY A 86 -16.44 16.11 12.11
C GLY A 86 -15.82 17.08 13.10
N ASN A 87 -16.17 18.35 12.95
CA ASN A 87 -15.86 19.39 13.91
C ASN A 87 -16.84 19.20 15.05
N ASP A 88 -16.49 18.35 16.01
CA ASP A 88 -17.12 18.26 17.32
C ASP A 88 -16.34 19.15 18.30
#